data_AF-D5V643-F1
#
_entry.id   AF-D5V643-F1
#
_cell.length_a   1.000
_cell.length_b   1.000
_cell.length_c   1.000
_cell.angle_alpha   90.00
_cell.angle_beta   90.00
_cell.angle_gamma   90.00
#
_symmetry.space_group_name_H-M   'P 1'
#
loop_
_entity.id
_entity.type
_entity.pdbx_description
1 polymer ?
#
loop_
_entity_poly.entity_id
_entity_poly.type
_entity_poly.pdbx_seq_one_letter_code
_entity_poly.pdbx_strand_id
1 'polypeptide(L)'
;MKSNYFSGFCLNNEKELFCDYLIENDFTLSGFSYGAIKVFEEALNSDKRVDLIQLFSPAFFQTQNEKFIRMQLMFFKKDSKSYCENFLKNISYPSSVDVTKYFKEGSYEELETLLTYKWSKEKINELLEKGTKIEVYLGKEDKIIDSKKAYEFFKDFSTVYFMKKHGHILKGL
;
A
#
# COMPACT_ATOMS: atom_id res chain seq x y z
N MET A 1 9.65 21.32 -0.61
CA MET A 1 9.40 20.34 -1.71
C MET A 1 8.13 19.59 -1.37
N LYS A 2 7.20 19.42 -2.32
CA LYS A 2 6.05 18.55 -2.11
C LYS A 2 6.58 17.12 -2.08
N SER A 3 6.29 16.36 -1.03
CA SER A 3 6.68 14.96 -0.97
C SER A 3 5.92 14.18 -2.05
N ASN A 4 6.63 13.42 -2.88
CA ASN A 4 6.02 12.49 -3.85
C ASN A 4 5.62 11.15 -3.21
N TYR A 5 5.60 11.10 -1.87
CA TYR A 5 5.23 9.93 -1.09
C TYR A 5 3.79 10.06 -0.56
N PHE A 6 3.00 8.99 -0.70
CA PHE A 6 1.64 8.89 -0.22
C PHE A 6 1.56 7.89 0.94
N SER A 7 1.03 8.35 2.08
CA SER A 7 0.95 7.55 3.29
C SER A 7 -0.10 6.44 3.26
N GLY A 8 0.17 5.38 4.03
CA GLY A 8 -0.76 4.29 4.29
C GLY A 8 -1.97 4.68 5.15
N PHE A 9 -2.92 3.76 5.26
CA PHE A 9 -4.09 3.94 6.12
C PHE A 9 -3.69 3.97 7.60
N CYS A 10 -4.39 4.77 8.41
CA CYS A 10 -4.05 5.10 9.81
C CYS A 10 -2.62 5.68 10.00
N LEU A 11 -1.96 6.22 8.97
CA LEU A 11 -0.56 6.69 9.02
C LEU A 11 -0.35 8.05 8.35
N ASN A 12 0.71 8.74 8.75
CA ASN A 12 1.20 9.95 8.12
C ASN A 12 2.72 10.10 8.33
N ASN A 13 3.43 10.60 7.31
CA ASN A 13 4.87 10.87 7.35
C ASN A 13 5.78 9.66 7.65
N GLU A 14 5.32 8.44 7.37
CA GLU A 14 6.04 7.19 7.61
C GLU A 14 7.06 6.82 6.52
N LYS A 15 7.34 7.73 5.59
CA LYS A 15 8.22 7.47 4.43
C LYS A 15 9.60 6.95 4.82
N GLU A 16 10.11 7.33 6.00
CA GLU A 16 11.43 6.92 6.46
C GLU A 16 11.55 5.41 6.70
N LEU A 17 10.42 4.70 6.86
CA LEU A 17 10.39 3.25 6.91
C LEU A 17 10.93 2.60 5.63
N PHE A 18 10.85 3.31 4.49
CA PHE A 18 11.15 2.79 3.17
C PHE A 18 12.42 3.39 2.54
N CYS A 19 13.22 4.18 3.27
CA CYS A 19 14.41 4.86 2.73
C CYS A 19 15.40 3.93 2.01
N ASP A 20 15.51 2.67 2.41
CA ASP A 20 16.39 1.68 1.78
C ASP A 20 15.99 1.36 0.32
N TYR A 21 14.75 1.67 -0.05
CA TYR A 21 14.14 1.36 -1.34
C TYR A 21 13.61 2.61 -2.07
N LEU A 22 13.31 3.67 -1.32
CA LEU A 22 12.65 4.87 -1.81
C LEU A 22 13.54 5.63 -2.77
N ILE A 23 13.03 5.86 -3.98
CA ILE A 23 13.66 6.73 -4.97
C ILE A 23 13.03 8.11 -4.88
N GLU A 24 13.83 9.12 -4.51
CA GLU A 24 13.39 10.52 -4.42
C GLU A 24 13.89 11.32 -5.63
N ASN A 25 12.99 11.62 -6.57
CA ASN A 25 13.18 12.55 -7.67
C ASN A 25 11.82 13.11 -8.16
N ASP A 26 11.86 14.06 -9.09
CA ASP A 26 10.68 14.78 -9.58
C ASP A 26 9.68 13.91 -10.37
N PHE A 27 10.10 12.74 -10.86
CA PHE A 27 9.31 11.88 -11.76
C PHE A 27 8.93 10.53 -11.14
N THR A 28 9.22 10.34 -9.85
CA THR A 28 8.88 9.11 -9.11
C THR A 28 7.82 9.40 -8.07
N LEU A 29 6.73 8.63 -8.10
CA LEU A 29 5.70 8.64 -7.06
C LEU A 29 5.78 7.34 -6.24
N SER A 30 5.69 7.44 -4.93
CA SER A 30 5.83 6.27 -4.06
C SER A 30 4.73 6.22 -3.02
N GLY A 31 4.26 5.03 -2.68
CA GLY A 31 3.08 4.92 -1.81
C GLY A 31 3.06 3.60 -1.07
N PHE A 32 2.69 3.67 0.21
CA PHE A 32 2.58 2.50 1.07
C PHE A 32 1.12 2.11 1.27
N SER A 33 0.79 0.83 1.10
CA SER A 33 -0.53 0.27 1.40
C SER A 33 -1.66 1.03 0.70
N TYR A 34 -2.48 1.79 1.43
CA TYR A 34 -3.47 2.71 0.86
C TYR A 34 -2.86 3.79 -0.05
N GLY A 35 -1.70 4.31 0.33
CA GLY A 35 -0.95 5.28 -0.46
C GLY A 35 -0.53 4.74 -1.83
N ALA A 36 -0.32 3.42 -1.95
CA ALA A 36 -0.04 2.79 -3.24
C ALA A 36 -1.23 2.89 -4.21
N ILE A 37 -2.48 2.79 -3.70
CA ILE A 37 -3.69 3.05 -4.50
C ILE A 37 -3.69 4.50 -4.98
N LYS A 38 -3.42 5.45 -4.07
CA LYS A 38 -3.39 6.90 -4.39
C LYS A 38 -2.34 7.21 -5.45
N VAL A 39 -1.14 6.63 -5.35
CA VAL A 39 -0.07 6.78 -6.34
C VAL A 39 -0.48 6.26 -7.71
N PHE A 40 -1.07 5.06 -7.75
CA PHE A 40 -1.49 4.46 -9.01
C PHE A 40 -2.55 5.32 -9.71
N GLU A 41 -3.59 5.75 -8.98
CA GLU A 41 -4.64 6.60 -9.55
C GLU A 41 -4.11 8.00 -9.91
N GLU A 42 -3.18 8.58 -9.13
CA GLU A 42 -2.52 9.85 -9.50
C GLU A 42 -1.73 9.69 -10.80
N ALA A 43 -0.90 8.65 -10.94
CA ALA A 43 -0.09 8.44 -12.14
C ALA A 43 -0.95 8.14 -13.38
N LEU A 44 -2.02 7.35 -13.22
CA LEU A 44 -2.95 7.02 -14.29
C LEU A 44 -3.66 8.27 -14.82
N ASN A 45 -4.17 9.11 -13.92
CA ASN A 45 -5.00 10.27 -14.29
C ASN A 45 -4.22 11.58 -14.50
N SER A 46 -2.90 11.58 -14.29
CA SER A 46 -2.08 12.79 -14.46
C SER A 46 -1.59 12.98 -15.89
N ASP A 47 -1.62 14.23 -16.35
CA ASP A 47 -0.94 14.68 -17.58
C ASP A 47 0.56 14.97 -17.33
N LYS A 48 0.99 14.99 -16.06
CA LYS A 48 2.40 15.16 -15.72
C LYS A 48 3.15 13.87 -16.00
N ARG A 49 4.40 14.03 -16.41
CA ARG A 49 5.33 12.92 -16.60
C ARG A 49 5.56 12.18 -15.26
N VAL A 50 5.28 10.88 -15.26
CA VAL A 50 5.61 9.96 -14.16
C VAL A 50 6.40 8.80 -14.76
N ASP A 51 7.69 8.72 -14.43
CA ASP A 51 8.60 7.71 -14.99
C ASP A 51 8.52 6.40 -14.21
N LEU A 52 8.27 6.48 -12.90
CA LEU A 52 8.25 5.34 -11.99
C LEU A 52 7.20 5.54 -10.91
N ILE A 53 6.47 4.46 -10.62
CA ILE A 53 5.75 4.33 -9.36
C ILE A 53 6.34 3.21 -8.49
N GLN A 54 6.52 3.48 -7.20
CA GLN A 54 6.94 2.50 -6.21
C GLN A 54 5.77 2.18 -5.28
N LEU A 55 5.28 0.96 -5.35
CA LEU A 55 4.17 0.46 -4.57
C LEU A 55 4.70 -0.41 -3.42
N PHE A 56 4.76 0.14 -2.21
CA PHE A 56 5.16 -0.59 -1.01
C PHE A 56 3.93 -1.29 -0.42
N SER A 57 3.96 -2.63 -0.39
CA SER A 57 2.89 -3.50 0.11
C SER A 57 1.48 -3.01 -0.27
N PRO A 58 1.20 -2.85 -1.59
CA PRO A 58 -0.05 -2.27 -2.06
C PRO A 58 -1.26 -3.00 -1.46
N ALA A 59 -2.26 -2.24 -1.00
CA ALA A 59 -3.48 -2.83 -0.48
C ALA A 59 -4.12 -3.76 -1.53
N PHE A 60 -4.34 -5.02 -1.17
CA PHE A 60 -4.77 -6.08 -2.10
C PHE A 60 -5.83 -6.95 -1.45
N PHE A 61 -7.05 -6.41 -1.33
CA PHE A 61 -8.20 -7.10 -0.75
C PHE A 61 -9.11 -7.71 -1.81
N GLN A 62 -8.68 -7.74 -3.07
CA GLN A 62 -9.54 -8.23 -4.16
C GLN A 62 -9.89 -9.72 -4.07
N THR A 63 -9.14 -10.48 -3.27
CA THR A 63 -9.39 -11.89 -2.93
C THR A 63 -10.39 -12.09 -1.79
N GLN A 64 -10.70 -11.04 -1.03
CA GLN A 64 -11.64 -11.10 0.08
C GLN A 64 -13.09 -10.98 -0.41
N ASN A 65 -13.99 -11.64 0.31
CA ASN A 65 -15.42 -11.60 0.01
C ASN A 65 -16.11 -10.39 0.69
N GLU A 66 -17.33 -10.10 0.27
CA GLU A 66 -18.11 -8.97 0.82
C GLU A 66 -18.35 -9.08 2.33
N LYS A 67 -18.48 -10.30 2.87
CA LYS A 67 -18.69 -10.51 4.31
C LYS A 67 -17.48 -10.04 5.12
N PHE A 68 -16.27 -10.34 4.64
CA PHE A 68 -15.03 -9.83 5.24
C PHE A 68 -15.00 -8.31 5.24
N ILE A 69 -15.28 -7.69 4.08
CA ILE A 69 -15.27 -6.22 3.94
C ILE A 69 -16.27 -5.57 4.89
N ARG A 70 -17.54 -6.03 4.89
CA ARG A 70 -18.59 -5.51 5.78
C ARG A 70 -18.22 -5.66 7.26
N MET A 71 -17.59 -6.77 7.64
CA MET A 71 -17.14 -7.01 9.01
C MET A 71 -16.04 -6.02 9.43
N GLN A 72 -15.03 -5.79 8.58
CA GLN A 72 -13.97 -4.82 8.87
C GLN A 72 -14.53 -3.40 9.02
N LEU A 73 -15.44 -2.99 8.13
CA LEU A 73 -16.10 -1.69 8.19
C LEU A 73 -16.98 -1.54 9.45
N MET A 74 -17.70 -2.58 9.83
CA MET A 74 -18.49 -2.60 11.07
C MET A 74 -17.61 -2.47 12.31
N PHE A 75 -16.47 -3.18 12.37
CA PHE A 75 -15.54 -3.07 13.49
C PHE A 75 -14.95 -1.66 13.60
N PHE A 76 -14.56 -1.06 12.48
CA PHE A 76 -14.09 0.31 12.45
C PHE A 76 -15.17 1.30 12.91
N LYS A 77 -16.42 1.15 12.43
CA LYS A 77 -17.54 2.01 12.84
C LYS A 77 -17.89 1.88 14.32
N LYS A 78 -17.68 0.70 14.91
CA LYS A 78 -17.93 0.44 16.33
C LYS A 78 -16.87 1.08 17.23
N ASP A 79 -15.59 0.94 16.87
CA ASP A 79 -14.46 1.48 17.62
C ASP A 79 -13.25 1.66 16.68
N SER A 80 -13.15 2.85 16.08
CA SER A 80 -12.10 3.19 15.11
C SER A 80 -10.72 3.19 15.73
N LYS A 81 -10.61 3.62 16.99
CA LYS A 81 -9.35 3.69 17.73
C LYS A 81 -8.78 2.29 17.98
N SER A 82 -9.57 1.39 18.56
CA SER A 82 -9.14 0.00 18.79
C SER A 82 -8.84 -0.73 17.47
N TYR A 83 -9.59 -0.42 16.41
CA TYR A 83 -9.29 -0.93 15.07
C TYR A 83 -7.92 -0.47 14.57
N CYS A 84 -7.64 0.85 14.58
CA CYS A 84 -6.35 1.38 14.13
C CYS A 84 -5.19 0.86 15.01
N GLU A 85 -5.36 0.75 16.33
CA GLU A 85 -4.33 0.18 17.23
C GLU A 85 -3.96 -1.26 16.84
N ASN A 86 -4.97 -2.10 16.58
CA ASN A 86 -4.75 -3.47 16.09
C ASN A 86 -4.13 -3.49 14.69
N PHE A 87 -4.54 -2.58 13.81
CA PHE A 87 -3.95 -2.43 12.48
C PHE A 87 -2.46 -2.09 12.58
N LEU A 88 -2.08 -1.08 13.38
CA LEU A 88 -0.68 -0.68 13.59
C LEU A 88 0.18 -1.83 14.12
N LYS A 89 -0.35 -2.64 15.04
CA LYS A 89 0.34 -3.84 15.53
C LYS A 89 0.58 -4.87 14.42
N ASN A 90 -0.40 -5.06 13.54
CA ASN A 90 -0.32 -6.05 12.46
C ASN A 90 0.60 -5.60 11.33
N ILE A 91 0.66 -4.29 11.01
CA ILE A 91 1.59 -3.81 9.97
C ILE A 91 3.05 -3.92 10.40
N SER A 92 3.35 -3.79 11.70
CA SER A 92 4.71 -3.91 12.23
C SER A 92 5.23 -5.35 12.23
N TYR A 93 4.35 -6.34 12.30
CA TYR A 93 4.74 -7.76 12.24
C TYR A 93 5.45 -8.07 10.91
N PRO A 94 6.54 -8.87 10.91
CA PRO A 94 7.14 -9.60 12.02
C PRO A 94 8.20 -8.81 12.81
N SER A 95 8.47 -7.55 12.43
CA SER A 95 9.41 -6.68 13.13
C SER A 95 8.86 -6.16 14.46
N SER A 96 9.74 -5.54 15.26
CA SER A 96 9.39 -4.80 16.48
C SER A 96 9.36 -3.28 16.28
N VAL A 97 9.35 -2.80 15.03
CA VAL A 97 9.37 -1.37 14.72
C VAL A 97 8.12 -0.69 15.26
N ASP A 98 8.32 0.33 16.08
CA ASP A 98 7.26 1.19 16.57
C ASP A 98 6.85 2.20 15.50
N VAL A 99 5.59 2.10 15.08
CA VAL A 99 4.96 2.96 14.07
C VAL A 99 3.98 3.95 14.68
N THR A 100 3.79 3.96 16.01
CA THR A 100 2.82 4.83 16.68
C THR A 100 3.12 6.32 16.49
N LYS A 101 4.39 6.69 16.32
CA LYS A 101 4.81 8.07 16.02
C LYS A 101 4.27 8.60 14.68
N TYR A 102 3.84 7.72 13.77
CA TYR A 102 3.22 8.08 12.49
C TYR A 102 1.70 8.01 12.54
N PHE A 103 1.11 7.63 13.67
CA PHE A 103 -0.32 7.40 13.74
C PHE A 103 -1.11 8.67 13.38
N LYS A 104 -2.02 8.50 12.44
CA LYS A 104 -3.05 9.48 12.12
C LYS A 104 -4.33 8.70 11.87
N GLU A 105 -5.37 8.91 12.65
CA GLU A 105 -6.63 8.18 12.48
C GLU A 105 -7.16 8.34 11.04
N GLY A 106 -7.42 7.20 10.39
CA GLY A 106 -8.00 7.18 9.04
C GLY A 106 -9.51 7.37 9.08
N SER A 107 -10.13 7.65 7.93
CA SER A 107 -11.59 7.75 7.84
C SER A 107 -12.27 6.43 7.46
N TYR A 108 -13.58 6.35 7.68
CA TYR A 108 -14.37 5.20 7.22
C TYR A 108 -14.29 5.04 5.70
N GLU A 109 -14.35 6.16 4.96
CA GLU A 109 -14.29 6.20 3.50
C GLU A 109 -12.91 5.77 2.97
N GLU A 110 -11.83 6.15 3.66
CA GLU A 110 -10.47 5.67 3.34
C GLU A 110 -10.38 4.15 3.52
N LEU A 111 -10.93 3.63 4.61
CA LEU A 111 -10.96 2.18 4.87
C LEU A 111 -11.83 1.44 3.84
N GLU A 112 -13.01 1.97 3.53
CA GLU A 112 -13.90 1.40 2.53
C GLU A 112 -13.24 1.36 1.16
N THR A 113 -12.60 2.45 0.74
CA THR A 113 -11.81 2.50 -0.49
C THR A 113 -10.71 1.44 -0.47
N LEU A 114 -9.91 1.38 0.60
CA LEU A 114 -8.83 0.41 0.76
C LEU A 114 -9.31 -1.04 0.61
N LEU A 115 -10.42 -1.39 1.24
CA LEU A 115 -10.94 -2.76 1.27
C LEU A 115 -11.67 -3.15 -0.02
N THR A 116 -12.24 -2.19 -0.74
CA THR A 116 -13.05 -2.43 -1.94
C THR A 116 -12.29 -2.21 -3.24
N TYR A 117 -11.14 -1.54 -3.21
CA TYR A 117 -10.32 -1.29 -4.39
C TYR A 117 -9.93 -2.61 -5.10
N LYS A 118 -10.11 -2.62 -6.42
CA LYS A 118 -9.76 -3.74 -7.29
C LYS A 118 -8.73 -3.26 -8.31
N TRP A 119 -7.57 -3.89 -8.32
CA TRP A 119 -6.56 -3.64 -9.33
C TRP A 119 -7.03 -4.21 -10.67
N SER A 120 -7.09 -3.37 -11.69
CA SER A 120 -7.49 -3.72 -13.06
C SER A 120 -6.24 -3.92 -13.91
N LYS A 121 -6.18 -5.03 -14.64
CA LYS A 121 -5.09 -5.31 -15.59
C LYS A 121 -5.11 -4.29 -16.73
N GLU A 122 -6.30 -3.90 -17.15
CA GLU A 122 -6.54 -2.91 -18.19
C GLU A 122 -5.96 -1.55 -17.79
N LYS A 123 -6.29 -1.04 -16.60
CA LYS A 123 -5.73 0.21 -16.07
C LYS A 123 -4.21 0.15 -15.90
N ILE A 124 -3.68 -1.01 -15.48
CA ILE A 124 -2.23 -1.18 -15.32
C ILE A 124 -1.55 -1.12 -16.69
N ASN A 125 -2.09 -1.78 -17.71
CA ASN A 125 -1.58 -1.72 -19.07
C ASN A 125 -1.66 -0.29 -19.64
N GLU A 126 -2.74 0.44 -19.40
CA GLU A 126 -2.85 1.86 -19.77
C GLU A 126 -1.71 2.69 -19.17
N LEU A 127 -1.39 2.48 -17.89
CA LEU A 127 -0.27 3.16 -17.24
C LEU A 127 1.09 2.77 -17.85
N LEU A 128 1.28 1.50 -18.20
CA LEU A 128 2.49 1.02 -18.88
C LEU A 128 2.62 1.61 -20.30
N GLU A 129 1.52 1.77 -21.03
CA GLU A 129 1.47 2.40 -22.36
C GLU A 129 1.84 3.89 -22.32
N LYS A 130 1.57 4.57 -21.19
CA LYS A 130 2.09 5.93 -20.92
C LYS A 130 3.61 5.97 -20.68
N GLY A 131 4.27 4.81 -20.59
CA GLY A 131 5.70 4.67 -20.37
C GLY A 131 6.12 4.66 -18.89
N THR A 132 5.16 4.66 -17.95
CA THR A 132 5.44 4.60 -16.51
C THR A 132 5.88 3.20 -16.12
N LYS A 133 7.01 3.08 -15.42
CA LYS A 133 7.47 1.81 -14.83
C LYS A 133 6.80 1.58 -13.48
N ILE A 134 6.62 0.31 -13.13
CA ILE A 134 6.02 -0.10 -11.86
C ILE A 134 7.01 -0.98 -11.10
N GLU A 135 7.31 -0.60 -9.87
CA GLU A 135 7.99 -1.43 -8.88
C GLU A 135 7.02 -1.77 -7.74
N VAL A 136 6.96 -3.05 -7.38
CA VAL A 136 6.11 -3.53 -6.29
C VAL A 136 6.97 -4.24 -5.26
N TYR A 137 6.86 -3.82 -4.01
CA TYR A 137 7.61 -4.40 -2.90
C TYR A 137 6.65 -5.12 -1.96
N LEU A 138 6.93 -6.37 -1.65
CA LEU A 138 6.04 -7.22 -0.86
C LEU A 138 6.81 -7.96 0.22
N GLY A 139 6.30 -7.92 1.45
CA GLY A 139 6.76 -8.79 2.54
C GLY A 139 6.09 -10.16 2.46
N LYS A 140 6.88 -11.24 2.57
CA LYS A 140 6.33 -12.60 2.58
C LYS A 140 5.48 -12.89 3.83
N GLU A 141 5.82 -12.29 4.97
CA GLU A 141 5.17 -12.50 6.27
C GLU A 141 4.08 -11.46 6.58
N ASP A 142 3.53 -10.83 5.53
CA ASP A 142 2.50 -9.81 5.63
C ASP A 142 1.19 -10.36 6.24
N LYS A 143 0.65 -9.68 7.25
CA LYS A 143 -0.59 -10.03 7.94
C LYS A 143 -1.82 -9.24 7.47
N ILE A 144 -1.63 -8.28 6.60
CA ILE A 144 -2.68 -7.36 6.14
C ILE A 144 -3.29 -7.86 4.83
N ILE A 145 -2.44 -8.30 3.90
CA ILE A 145 -2.85 -8.78 2.58
C ILE A 145 -2.33 -10.20 2.33
N ASP A 146 -2.94 -10.90 1.37
CA ASP A 146 -2.33 -12.11 0.80
C ASP A 146 -1.22 -11.69 -0.17
N SER A 147 0.02 -11.58 0.36
CA SER A 147 1.17 -11.12 -0.41
C SER A 147 1.55 -12.06 -1.56
N LYS A 148 1.22 -13.36 -1.44
CA LYS A 148 1.42 -14.32 -2.54
C LYS A 148 0.45 -14.03 -3.68
N LYS A 149 -0.82 -13.75 -3.39
CA LYS A 149 -1.81 -13.39 -4.40
C LYS A 149 -1.50 -12.04 -5.04
N ALA A 150 -1.03 -11.07 -4.26
CA ALA A 150 -0.54 -9.80 -4.79
C ALA A 150 0.66 -10.02 -5.75
N TYR A 151 1.65 -10.82 -5.34
CA TYR A 151 2.79 -11.20 -6.19
C TYR A 151 2.33 -11.85 -7.50
N GLU A 152 1.45 -12.86 -7.42
CA GLU A 152 0.92 -13.57 -8.59
C GLU A 152 0.22 -12.63 -9.57
N PHE A 153 -0.42 -11.57 -9.08
CA PHE A 153 -1.09 -10.56 -9.90
C PHE A 153 -0.11 -9.57 -10.53
N PHE A 154 0.82 -9.00 -9.75
CA PHE A 154 1.68 -7.91 -10.20
C PHE A 154 2.91 -8.33 -11.02
N LYS A 155 3.36 -9.59 -10.89
CA LYS A 155 4.58 -10.09 -11.56
C LYS A 155 4.55 -9.97 -13.09
N ASP A 156 3.36 -9.92 -13.68
CA ASP A 156 3.18 -9.85 -15.14
C ASP A 156 3.29 -8.40 -15.67
N PHE A 157 3.28 -7.40 -14.78
CA PHE A 157 3.21 -5.97 -15.14
C PHE A 157 4.32 -5.10 -14.53
N SER A 158 5.09 -5.63 -13.60
CA SER A 158 5.98 -4.84 -12.76
C SER A 158 7.22 -5.62 -12.35
N THR A 159 8.25 -4.90 -11.91
CA THR A 159 9.35 -5.53 -11.17
C THR A 159 8.88 -5.75 -9.74
N VAL A 160 8.77 -7.02 -9.32
CA VAL A 160 8.27 -7.37 -7.99
C VAL A 160 9.41 -7.85 -7.09
N TYR A 161 9.65 -7.12 -6.01
CA TYR A 161 10.59 -7.49 -4.95
C TYR A 161 9.84 -8.22 -3.84
N PHE A 162 10.01 -9.54 -3.76
CA PHE A 162 9.34 -10.38 -2.76
C PHE A 162 10.30 -10.79 -1.64
N MET A 163 10.22 -10.06 -0.52
CA MET A 163 11.19 -10.11 0.57
C MET A 163 10.86 -11.20 1.59
N LYS A 164 11.74 -12.20 1.72
CA LYS A 164 11.64 -13.24 2.75
C LYS A 164 11.78 -12.61 4.14
N LYS A 165 11.01 -13.11 5.12
CA LYS A 165 11.04 -12.66 6.53
C LYS A 165 10.61 -11.19 6.79
N HIS A 166 10.14 -10.48 5.76
CA HIS A 166 9.64 -9.11 5.91
C HIS A 166 8.11 -9.10 5.92
N GLY A 167 7.52 -8.14 6.62
CA GLY A 167 6.06 -7.96 6.72
C GLY A 167 5.53 -6.76 5.94
N HIS A 168 4.40 -6.21 6.38
CA HIS A 168 3.68 -5.18 5.63
C HIS A 168 4.52 -3.91 5.47
N ILE A 169 5.16 -3.41 6.52
CA ILE A 169 6.06 -2.23 6.44
C ILE A 169 7.44 -2.54 5.83
N LEU A 170 7.65 -3.72 5.23
CA LEU A 170 8.92 -4.14 4.64
C LEU A 170 10.10 -4.06 5.63
N LYS A 171 9.84 -4.43 6.88
CA LYS A 171 10.84 -4.72 7.91
C LYS A 171 10.65 -6.16 8.41
N GLY A 172 11.76 -6.79 8.79
CA GLY A 172 11.81 -8.19 9.22
C GLY A 172 12.25 -8.35 10.67
N LEU A 173 12.39 -9.62 11.07
CA LEU A 173 13.02 -10.07 12.32
C LEU A 173 14.54 -9.81 12.33
#